data_AF-A0A952UL72-F1
#
_entry.id   AF-A0A952UL72-F1
#
_cell.length_a   1.000
_cell.length_b   1.000
_cell.length_c   1.000
_cell.angle_alpha   90.00
_cell.angle_beta   90.00
_cell.angle_gamma   90.00
#
_symmetry.space_group_name_H-M   'P 1'
#
loop_
_entity.id
_entity.type
_entity.pdbx_description
1 polymer ?
#
loop_
_entity_poly.entity_id
_entity_poly.type
_entity_poly.pdbx_seq_one_letter_code
_entity_poly.pdbx_strand_id
1 'polypeptide(L)' 'MKKIQVQAQVGRAEQEVAEVLVLLGCEGASDLSPEAAAINTQLGGQLAALIQRGEFEGKLGEGLVVH' A
#
# COMPACT_ATOMS: atom_id res chain seq x y z
N MET A 1 -1.16 -24.43 13.64
CA MET A 1 -1.45 -23.15 12.94
C MET A 1 -1.59 -22.06 13.98
N LYS A 2 -1.02 -20.87 13.76
CA LYS A 2 -1.26 -19.72 14.64
C LYS A 2 -2.71 -19.23 14.46
N LYS A 3 -3.39 -18.87 15.55
CA LYS A 3 -4.67 -18.16 15.51
C LYS A 3 -4.39 -16.67 15.39
N ILE A 4 -4.93 -16.05 14.36
CA ILE A 4 -4.88 -14.60 14.16
C ILE A 4 -6.29 -14.08 14.38
N GLN A 5 -6.43 -13.06 15.22
CA GLN A 5 -7.69 -12.33 15.37
C GLN A 5 -7.71 -11.20 14.34
N VAL A 6 -8.76 -11.18 13.52
CA VAL A 6 -8.94 -10.17 12.47
C VAL A 6 -10.15 -9.33 12.84
N GLN A 7 -9.98 -8.02 12.83
CA GLN A 7 -11.07 -7.05 12.87
C GLN A 7 -11.09 -6.36 11.51
N ALA A 8 -12.27 -6.22 10.91
CA ALA A 8 -12.44 -5.63 9.60
C ALA A 8 -13.33 -4.39 9.69
N GLN A 9 -12.86 -3.31 9.09
CA GLN A 9 -13.60 -2.07 8.91
C GLN A 9 -13.37 -1.56 7.48
N VAL A 10 -14.32 -0.75 6.98
CA VAL A 10 -14.25 -0.23 5.61
C VAL A 10 -13.89 1.25 5.65
N GLY A 11 -12.85 1.59 4.87
CA GLY A 11 -12.40 2.96 4.65
C GLY A 11 -11.47 3.51 5.75
N ARG A 12 -10.89 4.69 5.46
CA ARG A 12 -10.06 5.48 6.37
C ARG A 12 -8.79 4.81 6.88
N ALA A 13 -8.21 3.87 6.13
CA ALA A 13 -6.93 3.25 6.51
C ALA A 13 -5.82 4.30 6.73
N GLU A 14 -5.90 5.44 6.05
CA GLU A 14 -5.01 6.58 6.19
C GLU A 14 -5.21 7.40 7.48
N GLN A 15 -6.24 7.11 8.28
CA GLN A 15 -6.55 7.80 9.54
C GLN A 15 -6.31 6.91 10.76
N GLU A 16 -5.98 5.64 10.55
CA GLU A 16 -5.79 4.66 11.62
C GLU A 16 -4.31 4.56 12.01
N VAL A 17 -4.05 4.46 13.32
CA VAL A 17 -2.71 4.18 13.83
C VAL A 17 -2.45 2.69 13.70
N ALA A 18 -1.41 2.31 12.95
CA ALA A 18 -0.99 0.94 12.76
C ALA A 18 0.54 0.82 12.84
N GLU A 19 1.03 -0.35 13.26
CA GLU A 19 2.46 -0.67 13.22
C GLU A 19 2.96 -0.86 11.77
N VAL A 20 2.09 -1.39 10.90
CA VAL A 20 2.38 -1.63 9.48
C VAL A 20 1.11 -1.39 8.67
N LEU A 21 1.24 -0.66 7.55
CA LEU A 21 0.21 -0.55 6.52
C LEU A 21 0.55 -1.48 5.35
N VAL A 22 -0.42 -2.28 4.91
CA VAL A 22 -0.28 -3.15 3.73
C VAL A 22 -1.10 -2.55 2.60
N LEU A 23 -0.42 -2.25 1.49
CA LEU A 23 -1.01 -1.70 0.29
C LEU A 23 -0.98 -2.75 -0.81
N LEU A 24 -2.00 -2.75 -1.68
CA LEU A 24 -2.01 -3.56 -2.88
C LEU A 24 -1.64 -2.69 -4.08
N GLY A 25 -0.59 -3.09 -4.80
CA GLY A 25 -0.26 -2.59 -6.12
C GLY A 25 -0.11 -3.76 -7.08
N CYS A 26 -0.79 -3.68 -8.23
CA CYS A 26 -0.81 -4.74 -9.23
C CYS A 26 -0.01 -4.31 -10.46
N GLU A 27 0.70 -5.27 -11.05
CA GLU A 27 1.37 -5.10 -12.34
C GLU A 27 0.41 -4.52 -13.40
N GLY A 28 0.88 -3.49 -14.11
CA GLY A 28 0.12 -2.84 -15.17
C GLY A 28 -1.00 -1.89 -14.70
N ALA A 29 -1.16 -1.66 -13.39
CA ALA A 29 -2.05 -0.62 -12.90
C ALA A 29 -1.56 0.77 -13.37
N SER A 30 -2.47 1.57 -13.93
CA SER A 30 -2.13 2.93 -14.37
C SER A 30 -1.94 3.90 -13.20
N ASP A 31 -2.63 3.65 -12.09
CA ASP A 31 -2.68 4.51 -10.92
C ASP A 31 -2.78 3.69 -9.63
N LEU A 32 -2.48 4.34 -8.49
CA LEU A 32 -2.73 3.78 -7.16
C LEU A 32 -4.24 3.63 -6.91
N SER A 33 -4.64 2.64 -6.10
CA SER A 33 -6.02 2.57 -5.60
C SER A 33 -6.38 3.84 -4.83
N PRO A 34 -7.67 4.22 -4.70
CA PRO A 34 -8.06 5.42 -3.95
C PRO A 34 -7.49 5.48 -2.53
N GLU A 35 -7.46 4.35 -1.82
CA GLU A 35 -6.90 4.22 -0.48
C GLU A 35 -5.38 4.39 -0.49
N ALA A 36 -4.68 3.73 -1.43
CA ALA A 36 -3.24 3.87 -1.58
C ALA A 36 -2.85 5.30 -2.02
N ALA A 37 -3.69 5.98 -2.80
CA ALA A 37 -3.50 7.36 -3.22
C ALA A 37 -3.65 8.34 -2.06
N ALA A 38 -4.59 8.09 -1.14
CA ALA A 38 -4.73 8.88 0.09
C ALA A 38 -3.49 8.76 0.98
N ILE A 39 -2.99 7.53 1.17
CA ILE A 39 -1.75 7.26 1.91
C ILE A 39 -0.54 7.90 1.19
N ASN A 40 -0.44 7.75 -0.13
CA ASN A 40 0.61 8.38 -0.94
C ASN A 40 0.61 9.91 -0.79
N THR A 41 -0.57 10.54 -0.70
CA THR A 41 -0.70 11.98 -0.49
C THR A 41 -0.13 12.40 0.86
N GLN A 42 -0.43 11.67 1.94
CA GLN A 42 0.14 11.93 3.25
C GLN A 42 1.67 11.74 3.28
N LEU A 43 2.18 10.82 2.48
CA LEU A 43 3.61 10.55 2.30
C LEU A 43 4.28 11.48 1.28
N GLY A 44 3.60 12.51 0.78
CA GLY A 44 4.18 13.47 -0.16
C GLY A 44 4.53 12.88 -1.54
N GLY A 45 3.79 11.87 -1.99
CA GLY A 45 3.93 11.29 -3.33
C GLY A 45 4.99 10.18 -3.47
N GLN A 46 5.61 9.76 -2.37
CA GLN A 46 6.75 8.84 -2.41
C GLN A 46 6.41 7.44 -2.96
N LEU A 47 5.19 6.94 -2.74
CA LEU A 47 4.79 5.62 -3.25
C LEU A 47 4.66 5.63 -4.77
N ALA A 48 4.04 6.69 -5.32
CA ALA A 48 3.98 6.89 -6.77
C ALA A 48 5.39 7.05 -7.36
N ALA A 49 6.29 7.73 -6.66
CA ALA A 49 7.66 7.91 -7.10
C ALA A 49 8.45 6.59 -7.16
N LEU A 50 8.23 5.66 -6.21
CA LEU A 50 8.83 4.31 -6.25
C LEU A 50 8.41 3.55 -7.51
N ILE A 51 7.12 3.58 -7.84
CA ILE A 51 6.57 2.92 -9.04
C ILE A 51 7.17 3.57 -10.30
N GLN A 52 7.21 4.91 -10.37
CA GLN A 52 7.78 5.63 -11.51
C GLN A 52 9.27 5.34 -11.74
N ARG A 53 10.02 5.09 -10.68
CA ARG A 53 11.44 4.71 -10.75
C ARG A 53 11.65 3.23 -11.04
N GLY A 54 10.58 2.43 -11.11
CA GLY A 54 10.64 0.99 -11.31
C GLY A 54 11.16 0.22 -10.10
N GLU A 55 11.10 0.81 -8.90
CA GLU A 55 11.50 0.15 -7.65
C GLU A 55 10.44 -0.82 -7.12
N PHE A 56 9.22 -0.71 -7.63
CA PHE A 56 8.13 -1.66 -7.41
C PHE A 56 7.27 -1.74 -8.67
N GLU A 57 7.12 -2.94 -9.23
CA GLU A 57 6.35 -3.16 -10.46
C GLU A 57 4.98 -3.81 -10.19
N GLY A 58 4.78 -4.40 -9.01
CA GLY A 58 3.53 -5.08 -8.65
C GLY A 58 3.41 -6.49 -9.25
N LYS A 59 4.53 -7.11 -9.62
CA LYS A 59 4.56 -8.47 -10.20
C LYS A 59 4.06 -9.51 -9.19
N LEU A 60 3.61 -10.65 -9.70
CA LEU A 60 3.15 -11.74 -8.85
C LEU A 60 4.25 -12.17 -7.86
N GLY A 61 3.94 -12.08 -6.56
CA GLY A 61 4.86 -12.46 -5.49
C GLY A 61 5.88 -11.37 -5.12
N GLU A 62 5.85 -10.22 -5.78
CA GLU A 62 6.66 -9.06 -5.41
C GLU A 62 6.10 -8.38 -4.16
N GLY A 63 6.98 -7.98 -3.26
CA GLY A 63 6.64 -7.21 -2.08
C GLY A 63 7.76 -6.23 -1.77
N LEU A 64 7.39 -4.99 -1.45
CA LEU A 64 8.31 -3.94 -1.04
C LEU A 64 7.94 -3.47 0.35
N VAL A 65 8.91 -3.42 1.25
CA VAL A 65 8.78 -2.86 2.59
C VAL A 65 9.55 -1.55 2.63
N VAL A 66 8.87 -0.47 3.03
CA VAL A 66 9.44 0.87 3.17
C VAL A 66 9.23 1.35 4.60
N HIS A 67 10.18 2.18 5.08
CA HIS A 67 10.17 2.79 6.40
C HIS A 67 9.87 4.28 6.31
#